data_AF-A0A194QJJ9-F1
#
_entry.id   AF-A0A194QJJ9-F1
#
_cell.length_a   1.000
_cell.length_b   1.000
_cell.length_c   1.000
_cell.angle_alpha   90.00
_cell.angle_beta   90.00
_cell.angle_gamma   90.00
#
_symmetry.space_group_name_H-M   'P 1'
#
loop_
_entity.id
_entity.type
_entity.pdbx_description
1 polymer ?
#
loop_
_entity_poly.entity_id
_entity_poly.type
_entity_poly.pdbx_seq_one_letter_code
_entity_poly.pdbx_strand_id
1 'polypeptide(L)'
;MQAVMARVNEVCLRYQDNSKLDSLPPPAPLDREARTVAAATKNMRRTMEDRHVVIGNLEALFGIDTSEPTSFYAVYDGHAGSAAATYCAAHLHQYLVDSPYFRTDLQRAMLEAFLRTDAEFVSKSNQRRACGGSTAVVVAVRGRCLLAAWAGDSLALLAKRMRLRQLVHPHKPDRPDERERIVSSGGTVTHYGTWRVNGQLAVSRAIGDAKYKPYVTARPEMEVVKLNGKEDFVVVACDGLWDFVSEDNVAISIYAQLVTDPKRNFVCGGQCQLVNAIAVPRGDETGSFTARCTPLEERRRETLARGLCHS
;
A
#
# COMPACT_ATOMS: atom_id res chain seq x y z
N MET A 1 -33.47 -3.03 18.74
CA MET A 1 -33.00 -2.20 17.59
C MET A 1 -32.90 -0.72 17.98
N GLN A 2 -33.93 -0.12 18.60
CA GLN A 2 -33.91 1.27 19.07
C GLN A 2 -32.77 1.61 20.05
N ALA A 3 -32.49 0.74 21.03
CA ALA A 3 -31.41 0.97 22.00
C ALA A 3 -30.01 1.03 21.36
N VAL A 4 -29.75 0.21 20.33
CA VAL A 4 -28.48 0.21 19.59
C VAL A 4 -28.36 1.48 18.75
N MET A 5 -29.42 1.88 18.04
CA MET A 5 -29.41 3.13 17.29
C MET A 5 -29.26 4.36 18.18
N ALA A 6 -29.89 4.36 19.36
CA ALA A 6 -29.74 5.44 20.32
C ALA A 6 -28.29 5.57 20.79
N ARG A 7 -27.62 4.45 21.10
CA ARG A 7 -26.22 4.46 21.52
C ARG A 7 -25.27 4.87 20.39
N VAL A 8 -25.52 4.40 19.17
CA VAL A 8 -24.74 4.84 17.99
C VAL A 8 -24.92 6.33 17.75
N ASN A 9 -26.14 6.85 17.79
CA ASN A 9 -26.39 8.28 17.62
C ASN A 9 -25.74 9.12 18.73
N GLU A 10 -25.80 8.69 19.97
CA GLU A 10 -25.13 9.37 21.09
C GLU A 10 -23.61 9.44 20.87
N VAL A 11 -22.98 8.34 20.44
CA VAL A 11 -21.56 8.30 20.10
C VAL A 11 -21.26 9.23 18.92
N CYS A 12 -22.04 9.17 17.84
CA CYS A 12 -21.85 10.03 16.66
C CYS A 12 -22.01 11.53 17.00
N LEU A 13 -23.01 11.90 17.79
CA LEU A 13 -23.23 13.28 18.23
C LEU A 13 -22.08 13.79 19.10
N ARG A 14 -21.51 12.92 19.95
CA ARG A 14 -20.31 13.25 20.73
C ARG A 14 -19.07 13.47 19.86
N TYR A 15 -18.95 12.77 18.73
CA TYR A 15 -17.88 12.99 17.75
C TYR A 15 -18.14 14.19 16.82
N GLN A 16 -19.37 14.73 16.77
CA GLN A 16 -19.67 16.01 16.12
C GLN A 16 -19.40 17.22 17.02
N ASP A 17 -19.32 16.99 18.34
CA ASP A 17 -19.00 18.02 19.32
C ASP A 17 -17.49 18.34 19.30
N ASN A 18 -17.13 19.30 18.45
CA ASN A 18 -15.77 19.83 18.35
C ASN A 18 -15.44 20.88 19.41
N SER A 19 -16.31 21.13 20.41
CA SER A 19 -16.06 22.16 21.44
C SER A 19 -14.77 21.96 22.24
N LYS A 20 -14.26 20.72 22.27
CA LYS A 20 -13.01 20.37 22.94
C LYS A 20 -11.79 20.31 22.01
N LEU A 21 -11.98 20.47 20.70
CA LEU A 21 -10.87 20.42 19.73
C LEU A 21 -9.83 21.52 20.04
N ASP A 22 -10.29 22.71 20.43
CA ASP A 22 -9.45 23.85 20.80
C ASP A 22 -8.72 23.66 22.15
N SER A 23 -9.18 22.70 22.98
CA SER A 23 -8.56 22.33 24.26
C SER A 23 -7.58 21.17 24.15
N LEU A 24 -7.54 20.50 22.99
CA LEU A 24 -6.52 19.50 22.75
C LEU A 24 -5.17 20.22 22.63
N PRO A 25 -4.11 19.68 23.26
CA PRO A 25 -2.78 20.21 23.02
C PRO A 25 -2.52 20.18 21.51
N PRO A 26 -1.85 21.21 20.95
CA PRO A 26 -1.46 21.16 19.55
C PRO A 26 -0.70 19.86 19.30
N PRO A 27 -0.95 19.16 18.19
CA PRO A 27 -0.21 17.95 17.86
C PRO A 27 1.28 18.28 17.94
N ALA A 28 2.05 17.40 18.58
CA ALA A 28 3.49 17.58 18.68
C ALA A 28 4.05 17.86 17.27
N PRO A 29 5.01 18.79 17.12
CA PRO A 29 5.63 19.07 15.83
C PRO A 29 6.10 17.75 15.20
N LEU A 30 5.44 17.34 14.12
CA LEU A 30 5.81 16.16 13.35
C LEU A 30 6.99 16.57 12.46
N ASP A 31 8.17 16.74 13.06
CA ASP A 31 9.38 17.21 12.37
C ASP A 31 9.86 16.26 11.24
N ARG A 32 9.18 15.11 11.05
CA ARG A 32 9.58 14.04 10.13
C ARG A 32 8.42 13.31 9.45
N GLU A 33 7.24 13.92 9.29
CA GLU A 33 6.18 13.22 8.57
C GLU A 33 6.52 13.09 7.08
N ALA A 34 6.69 11.84 6.64
CA ALA A 34 6.78 11.49 5.24
C ALA A 34 5.57 12.07 4.49
N ARG A 35 5.81 12.84 3.43
CA ARG A 35 4.70 13.30 2.59
C ARG A 35 4.11 12.10 1.87
N THR A 36 2.83 11.84 2.10
CA THR A 36 2.15 10.68 1.55
C THR A 36 1.05 11.11 0.61
N VAL A 37 0.97 10.43 -0.53
CA VAL A 37 -0.14 10.56 -1.44
C VAL A 37 -0.73 9.19 -1.70
N ALA A 38 -2.06 9.11 -1.66
CA ALA A 38 -2.80 7.92 -2.01
C ALA A 38 -3.86 8.25 -3.05
N ALA A 39 -4.04 7.38 -4.03
CA ALA A 39 -5.08 7.45 -5.03
C ALA A 39 -5.65 6.05 -5.28
N ALA A 40 -6.96 5.96 -5.53
CA ALA A 40 -7.64 4.70 -5.79
C ALA A 40 -8.77 4.94 -6.81
N THR A 41 -8.80 4.14 -7.88
CA THR A 41 -9.80 4.28 -8.97
C THR A 41 -10.33 2.91 -9.38
N LYS A 42 -11.65 2.72 -9.32
CA LYS A 42 -12.31 1.47 -9.75
C LYS A 42 -12.07 1.11 -11.22
N ASN A 43 -11.86 2.12 -12.06
CA ASN A 43 -11.77 1.99 -13.51
C ASN A 43 -13.01 1.24 -14.06
N MET A 44 -12.84 0.31 -15.00
CA MET A 44 -13.91 -0.49 -15.62
C MET A 44 -14.39 -1.70 -14.79
N ARG A 45 -13.84 -1.92 -13.57
CA ARG A 45 -14.26 -3.06 -12.73
C ARG A 45 -15.69 -2.84 -12.20
N ARG A 46 -16.41 -3.94 -11.98
CA ARG A 46 -17.79 -3.90 -11.45
C ARG A 46 -17.79 -3.28 -10.05
N THR A 47 -16.87 -3.73 -9.20
CA THR A 47 -16.69 -3.36 -7.79
C THR A 47 -15.27 -2.82 -7.56
N MET A 48 -15.10 -1.94 -6.57
CA MET A 48 -13.78 -1.53 -6.09
C MET A 48 -13.35 -2.48 -4.97
N GLU A 49 -12.50 -3.44 -5.29
CA GLU A 49 -12.09 -4.50 -4.35
C GLU A 49 -10.82 -4.14 -3.57
N ASP A 50 -10.01 -3.23 -4.10
CA ASP A 50 -8.78 -2.77 -3.46
C ASP A 50 -9.04 -1.88 -2.26
N ARG A 51 -8.13 -1.93 -1.28
CA ARG A 51 -8.07 -1.03 -0.14
C ARG A 51 -6.64 -0.58 0.08
N HIS A 52 -6.48 0.52 0.80
CA HIS A 52 -5.17 0.98 1.25
C HIS A 52 -5.24 1.56 2.65
N VAL A 53 -4.09 1.64 3.31
CA VAL A 53 -3.91 2.28 4.60
C VAL A 53 -2.70 3.18 4.52
N VAL A 54 -2.82 4.40 5.05
CA VAL A 54 -1.75 5.39 5.17
C VAL A 54 -1.79 5.91 6.60
N ILE A 55 -0.81 5.50 7.42
CA ILE A 55 -0.69 5.92 8.81
C ILE A 55 0.74 6.45 8.99
N GLY A 56 0.87 7.75 9.24
CA GLY A 56 2.17 8.39 9.46
C GLY A 56 2.84 8.00 10.79
N ASN A 57 2.03 7.67 11.80
CA ASN A 57 2.50 7.36 13.14
C ASN A 57 1.53 6.38 13.84
N LEU A 58 1.88 5.10 13.85
CA LEU A 58 1.09 4.06 14.53
C LEU A 58 1.00 4.33 16.03
N GLU A 59 2.10 4.72 16.66
CA GLU A 59 2.17 4.87 18.10
C GLU A 59 1.31 6.03 18.60
N ALA A 60 1.26 7.14 17.88
CA ALA A 60 0.31 8.21 18.15
C ALA A 60 -1.15 7.76 17.97
N LEU A 61 -1.44 6.96 16.93
CA LEU A 61 -2.79 6.45 16.67
C LEU A 61 -3.28 5.50 17.77
N PHE A 62 -2.39 4.69 18.34
CA PHE A 62 -2.71 3.69 19.36
C PHE A 62 -2.36 4.11 20.79
N GLY A 63 -1.88 5.34 21.01
CA GLY A 63 -1.53 5.85 22.34
C GLY A 63 -0.34 5.13 22.98
N ILE A 64 0.65 4.75 22.17
CA ILE A 64 1.85 4.03 22.60
C ILE A 64 2.98 5.02 22.81
N ASP A 65 3.60 4.99 23.98
CA ASP A 65 4.82 5.74 24.22
C ASP A 65 6.02 5.05 23.57
N THR A 66 6.73 5.76 22.69
CA THR A 66 7.92 5.28 21.97
C THR A 66 8.85 6.45 21.62
N SER A 67 10.15 6.18 21.56
CA SER A 67 11.16 7.13 21.08
C SER A 67 11.26 7.19 19.56
N GLU A 68 10.80 6.16 18.86
CA GLU A 68 10.86 6.08 17.39
C GLU A 68 9.47 5.71 16.84
N PRO A 69 8.76 6.66 16.19
CA PRO A 69 7.47 6.37 15.58
C PRO A 69 7.62 5.45 14.36
N THR A 70 6.58 4.67 14.12
CA THR A 70 6.44 3.73 13.01
C THR A 70 5.37 4.25 12.06
N SER A 71 5.77 4.60 10.84
CA SER A 71 4.82 4.82 9.75
C SER A 71 4.44 3.49 9.12
N PHE A 72 3.19 3.35 8.69
CA PHE A 72 2.63 2.14 8.11
C PHE A 72 1.81 2.47 6.86
N TYR A 73 2.17 1.84 5.76
CA TYR A 73 1.53 2.01 4.47
C TYR A 73 1.21 0.65 3.88
N ALA A 74 0.00 0.48 3.38
CA ALA A 74 -0.39 -0.80 2.80
C ALA A 74 -1.31 -0.66 1.61
N VAL A 75 -1.20 -1.60 0.69
CA VAL A 75 -2.14 -1.84 -0.40
C VAL A 75 -2.62 -3.28 -0.31
N TYR A 76 -3.93 -3.45 -0.44
CA TYR A 76 -4.62 -4.72 -0.40
C TYR A 76 -5.44 -4.84 -1.68
N ASP A 77 -5.05 -5.72 -2.58
CA ASP A 77 -5.82 -6.00 -3.79
C ASP A 77 -6.78 -7.15 -3.50
N GLY A 78 -8.09 -6.89 -3.58
CA GLY A 78 -9.11 -7.86 -3.22
C GLY A 78 -9.56 -8.66 -4.44
N HIS A 79 -9.82 -9.96 -4.26
CA HIS A 79 -10.37 -10.81 -5.32
C HIS A 79 -11.51 -11.70 -4.81
N ALA A 80 -12.47 -11.95 -5.72
CA ALA A 80 -13.71 -12.64 -5.41
C ALA A 80 -14.50 -11.98 -4.26
N GLY A 81 -14.44 -10.64 -4.22
CA GLY A 81 -15.08 -9.79 -3.22
C GLY A 81 -14.09 -8.90 -2.47
N SER A 82 -14.58 -7.78 -1.93
CA SER A 82 -13.77 -6.80 -1.20
C SER A 82 -13.62 -7.09 0.30
N ALA A 83 -14.19 -8.19 0.78
CA ALA A 83 -14.28 -8.47 2.22
C ALA A 83 -12.90 -8.70 2.85
N ALA A 84 -12.02 -9.47 2.20
CA ALA A 84 -10.67 -9.74 2.69
C ALA A 84 -9.83 -8.45 2.73
N ALA A 85 -9.79 -7.69 1.63
CA ALA A 85 -9.07 -6.42 1.57
C ALA A 85 -9.58 -5.40 2.62
N THR A 86 -10.91 -5.34 2.81
CA THR A 86 -11.53 -4.48 3.84
C THR A 86 -11.13 -4.95 5.25
N TYR A 87 -11.08 -6.26 5.48
CA TYR A 87 -10.64 -6.82 6.75
C TYR A 87 -9.17 -6.49 7.04
N CYS A 88 -8.28 -6.68 6.06
CA CYS A 88 -6.87 -6.32 6.17
C CYS A 88 -6.67 -4.84 6.48
N ALA A 89 -7.37 -3.96 5.74
CA ALA A 89 -7.30 -2.53 5.94
C ALA A 89 -7.77 -2.10 7.34
N ALA A 90 -8.77 -2.79 7.90
CA ALA A 90 -9.23 -2.52 9.25
C ALA A 90 -8.32 -3.11 10.34
N HIS A 91 -7.72 -4.29 10.17
CA HIS A 91 -7.16 -5.04 11.31
C HIS A 91 -5.65 -5.28 11.27
N LEU A 92 -5.00 -5.33 10.11
CA LEU A 92 -3.59 -5.80 10.04
C LEU A 92 -2.66 -4.91 10.86
N HIS A 93 -2.81 -3.59 10.75
CA HIS A 93 -2.03 -2.61 11.51
C HIS A 93 -2.36 -2.64 13.02
N GLN A 94 -3.59 -2.99 13.42
CA GLN A 94 -3.94 -3.20 14.83
C GLN A 94 -3.23 -4.42 15.39
N TYR A 95 -3.27 -5.55 14.66
CA TYR A 95 -2.59 -6.78 15.09
C TYR A 95 -1.07 -6.67 15.10
N LEU A 96 -0.50 -5.83 14.22
CA LEU A 96 0.92 -5.48 14.25
C LEU A 96 1.28 -4.81 15.57
N VAL A 97 0.48 -3.82 15.98
CA VAL A 97 0.72 -3.04 17.19
C VAL A 97 0.44 -3.84 18.46
N ASP A 98 -0.56 -4.72 18.43
CA ASP A 98 -0.90 -5.65 19.52
C ASP A 98 0.21 -6.70 19.78
N SER A 99 1.06 -6.99 18.79
CA SER A 99 2.09 -8.02 18.96
C SER A 99 3.05 -7.63 20.08
N PRO A 100 3.39 -8.55 21.00
CA PRO A 100 4.37 -8.28 22.06
C PRO A 100 5.77 -7.95 21.48
N TYR A 101 6.02 -8.33 20.23
CA TYR A 101 7.26 -8.04 19.52
C TYR A 101 7.25 -6.68 18.81
N PHE A 102 6.13 -5.94 18.78
CA PHE A 102 6.02 -4.69 18.04
C PHE A 102 7.16 -3.72 18.34
N ARG A 103 7.59 -3.62 19.61
CA ARG A 103 8.67 -2.72 20.02
C ARG A 103 10.07 -3.25 19.74
N THR A 104 10.27 -4.57 19.80
CA THR A 104 11.61 -5.19 19.83
C THR A 104 12.01 -5.86 18.52
N ASP A 105 11.05 -6.43 17.80
CA ASP A 105 11.25 -7.20 16.57
C ASP A 105 10.06 -6.98 15.63
N LEU A 106 10.18 -5.96 14.79
CA LEU A 106 9.14 -5.56 13.86
C LEU A 106 8.86 -6.63 12.79
N GLN A 107 9.87 -7.43 12.40
CA GLN A 107 9.68 -8.50 11.41
C GLN A 107 8.81 -9.61 11.99
N ARG A 108 9.08 -10.02 13.23
CA ARG A 108 8.25 -11.01 13.92
C ARG A 108 6.85 -10.49 14.18
N ALA A 109 6.72 -9.24 14.63
CA ALA A 109 5.41 -8.61 14.81
C ALA A 109 4.60 -8.56 13.50
N MET A 110 5.25 -8.25 12.38
CA MET A 110 4.62 -8.23 11.06
C MET A 110 4.19 -9.63 10.60
N LEU A 111 5.04 -10.64 10.79
CA LEU A 111 4.67 -12.04 10.52
C LEU A 111 3.44 -12.46 11.33
N GLU A 112 3.43 -12.18 12.64
CA GLU A 112 2.28 -12.48 13.51
C GLU A 112 1.03 -11.74 13.07
N ALA A 113 1.15 -10.47 12.68
CA ALA A 113 0.03 -9.67 12.18
C ALA A 113 -0.60 -10.26 10.92
N PHE A 114 0.20 -10.66 9.93
CA PHE A 114 -0.30 -11.31 8.71
C PHE A 114 -1.03 -12.62 9.02
N LEU A 115 -0.40 -13.49 9.82
CA LEU A 115 -0.97 -14.79 10.16
C LEU A 115 -2.23 -14.67 11.02
N ARG A 116 -2.26 -13.73 11.98
CA ARG A 116 -3.44 -13.44 12.80
C ARG A 116 -4.57 -12.85 11.96
N THR A 117 -4.26 -11.94 11.03
CA THR A 117 -5.25 -11.37 10.10
C THR A 117 -5.91 -12.47 9.27
N ASP A 118 -5.12 -13.40 8.73
CA ASP A 118 -5.61 -14.54 7.94
C ASP A 118 -6.48 -15.48 8.78
N ALA A 119 -5.98 -15.92 9.94
CA ALA A 119 -6.69 -16.85 10.81
C ALA A 119 -8.05 -16.29 11.25
N GLU A 120 -8.09 -15.03 11.67
CA GLU A 120 -9.32 -14.37 12.10
C GLU A 120 -10.30 -14.15 10.94
N PHE A 121 -9.82 -13.76 9.76
CA PHE A 121 -10.67 -13.61 8.58
C PHE A 121 -11.24 -14.96 8.12
N VAL A 122 -10.43 -16.01 8.05
CA VAL A 122 -10.86 -17.37 7.67
C VAL A 122 -11.88 -17.92 8.68
N SER A 123 -11.66 -17.69 9.98
CA SER A 123 -12.63 -18.06 11.02
C SER A 123 -13.98 -17.37 10.83
N LYS A 124 -13.98 -16.05 10.57
CA LYS A 124 -15.20 -15.27 10.31
C LYS A 124 -15.85 -15.60 8.97
N SER A 125 -15.06 -15.95 7.96
CA SER A 125 -15.52 -16.38 6.62
C SER A 125 -16.44 -17.59 6.73
N ASN A 126 -16.03 -18.59 7.53
CA ASN A 126 -16.81 -19.80 7.76
C ASN A 126 -18.15 -19.52 8.46
N GLN A 127 -18.23 -18.46 9.27
CA GLN A 127 -19.44 -18.09 10.02
C GLN A 127 -20.39 -17.17 9.25
N ARG A 128 -19.84 -16.25 8.44
CA ARG A 128 -20.60 -15.12 7.84
C ARG A 128 -20.66 -15.16 6.31
N ARG A 129 -20.21 -16.25 5.67
CA ARG A 129 -20.10 -16.41 4.21
C ARG A 129 -19.25 -15.31 3.53
N ALA A 130 -18.34 -14.65 4.25
CA ALA A 130 -17.39 -13.74 3.62
C ALA A 130 -16.44 -14.57 2.75
N CYS A 131 -16.43 -14.36 1.44
CA CYS A 131 -15.61 -15.13 0.52
C CYS A 131 -14.49 -14.28 -0.09
N GLY A 132 -13.57 -14.96 -0.77
CA GLY A 132 -12.46 -14.34 -1.48
C GLY A 132 -11.19 -14.23 -0.64
N GLY A 133 -10.24 -13.48 -1.19
CA GLY A 133 -8.95 -13.24 -0.58
C GLY A 133 -8.43 -11.87 -0.99
N SER A 134 -7.25 -11.54 -0.50
CA SER A 134 -6.58 -10.31 -0.84
C SER A 134 -5.08 -10.50 -0.83
N THR A 135 -4.41 -9.87 -1.79
CA THR A 135 -2.99 -9.59 -1.66
C THR A 135 -2.79 -8.62 -0.50
N ALA A 136 -1.56 -8.54 -0.01
CA ALA A 136 -1.16 -7.51 0.90
C ALA A 136 0.29 -7.16 0.60
N VAL A 137 0.58 -5.88 0.41
CA VAL A 137 1.92 -5.34 0.45
C VAL A 137 1.94 -4.21 1.47
N VAL A 138 2.86 -4.30 2.42
CA VAL A 138 3.00 -3.40 3.55
C VAL A 138 4.41 -2.84 3.53
N VAL A 139 4.53 -1.53 3.72
CA VAL A 139 5.78 -0.83 3.98
C VAL A 139 5.65 -0.16 5.34
N ALA A 140 6.48 -0.58 6.28
CA ALA A 140 6.61 0.03 7.59
C ALA A 140 7.97 0.72 7.71
N VAL A 141 7.99 1.96 8.22
CA VAL A 141 9.22 2.73 8.42
C VAL A 141 9.35 3.09 9.88
N ARG A 142 10.42 2.64 10.54
CA ARG A 142 10.77 3.01 11.92
C ARG A 142 12.22 3.46 11.97
N GLY A 143 12.45 4.68 12.45
CA GLY A 143 13.79 5.28 12.47
C GLY A 143 14.42 5.29 11.08
N ARG A 144 15.55 4.61 10.90
CA ARG A 144 16.24 4.44 9.60
C ARG A 144 16.05 3.03 9.00
N CYS A 145 14.97 2.35 9.36
CA CYS A 145 14.67 1.01 8.89
C CYS A 145 13.35 1.02 8.12
N LEU A 146 13.39 0.58 6.87
CA LEU A 146 12.21 0.27 6.07
C LEU A 146 12.03 -1.25 6.04
N LEU A 147 10.86 -1.72 6.43
CA LEU A 147 10.43 -3.11 6.31
C LEU A 147 9.34 -3.18 5.24
N ALA A 148 9.60 -3.91 4.16
CA ALA A 148 8.58 -4.34 3.21
C ALA A 148 8.14 -5.75 3.57
N ALA A 149 6.83 -6.00 3.60
CA ALA A 149 6.25 -7.32 3.84
C ALA A 149 5.11 -7.57 2.86
N TRP A 150 5.09 -8.71 2.17
CA TRP A 150 4.07 -8.97 1.15
C TRP A 150 3.60 -10.43 1.06
N ALA A 151 2.35 -10.59 0.65
CA ALA A 151 1.72 -11.85 0.24
C ALA A 151 0.87 -11.55 -0.99
N GLY A 152 1.15 -12.20 -2.13
CA GLY A 152 0.54 -11.87 -3.43
C GLY A 152 1.51 -11.15 -4.36
N ASP A 153 0.96 -10.40 -5.32
CA ASP A 153 1.66 -9.83 -6.47
C ASP A 153 1.55 -8.30 -6.60
N SER A 154 0.95 -7.64 -5.62
CA SER A 154 1.10 -6.18 -5.46
C SER A 154 2.56 -5.83 -5.13
N LEU A 155 3.07 -4.72 -5.66
CA LEU A 155 4.48 -4.36 -5.60
C LEU A 155 4.78 -3.17 -4.68
N ALA A 156 6.02 -3.14 -4.19
CA ALA A 156 6.63 -1.96 -3.61
C ALA A 156 7.97 -1.66 -4.30
N LEU A 157 8.19 -0.40 -4.69
CA LEU A 157 9.41 0.11 -5.31
C LEU A 157 10.04 1.19 -4.43
N LEU A 158 11.34 1.10 -4.20
CA LEU A 158 12.14 2.15 -3.56
C LEU A 158 12.91 2.93 -4.62
N ALA A 159 12.67 4.23 -4.69
CA ALA A 159 13.43 5.16 -5.51
C ALA A 159 14.55 5.81 -4.69
N LYS A 160 15.76 5.78 -5.24
CA LYS A 160 16.96 6.34 -4.61
C LYS A 160 17.88 6.91 -5.67
N ARG A 161 18.04 8.24 -5.68
CA ARG A 161 18.92 8.96 -6.62
C ARG A 161 18.63 8.60 -8.07
N MET A 162 17.36 8.68 -8.47
CA MET A 162 16.88 8.35 -9.81
C MET A 162 17.06 6.88 -10.21
N ARG A 163 17.33 5.99 -9.26
CA ARG A 163 17.37 4.53 -9.49
C ARG A 163 16.25 3.85 -8.74
N LEU A 164 15.62 2.89 -9.39
CA LEU A 164 14.57 2.07 -8.80
C LEU A 164 15.11 0.76 -8.29
N ARG A 165 14.55 0.33 -7.16
CA ARG A 165 14.77 -0.98 -6.58
C ARG A 165 13.43 -1.56 -6.21
N GLN A 166 13.03 -2.63 -6.90
CA GLN A 166 11.88 -3.43 -6.48
C GLN A 166 12.20 -4.14 -5.17
N LEU A 167 11.33 -3.97 -4.17
CA LEU A 167 11.45 -4.57 -2.84
C LEU A 167 10.70 -5.91 -2.71
N VAL A 168 9.86 -6.21 -3.70
CA VAL A 168 8.89 -7.30 -3.66
C VAL A 168 9.15 -8.26 -4.80
N HIS A 169 9.20 -9.56 -4.54
CA HIS A 169 9.18 -10.57 -5.59
C HIS A 169 7.76 -11.16 -5.66
N PRO A 170 6.99 -10.89 -6.74
CA PRO A 170 5.60 -11.34 -6.84
C PRO A 170 5.42 -12.83 -6.56
N HIS A 171 4.42 -13.15 -5.76
CA HIS A 171 4.01 -14.52 -5.48
C HIS A 171 3.10 -15.05 -6.61
N LYS A 172 3.72 -15.36 -7.75
CA LYS A 172 3.05 -16.00 -8.89
C LYS A 172 3.14 -17.53 -8.78
N PRO A 173 2.10 -18.29 -9.17
CA PRO A 173 2.09 -19.74 -9.03
C PRO A 173 3.21 -20.49 -9.77
N ASP A 174 3.82 -19.90 -10.80
CA ASP A 174 4.94 -20.47 -11.55
C ASP A 174 6.33 -20.14 -11.00
N ARG A 175 6.43 -19.27 -9.98
CA ARG A 175 7.70 -19.03 -9.30
C ARG A 175 8.20 -20.38 -8.73
N PRO A 176 9.45 -20.82 -9.01
CA PRO A 176 9.85 -22.21 -8.76
C PRO A 176 9.60 -22.72 -7.35
N ASP A 177 9.94 -21.91 -6.34
CA ASP A 177 9.74 -22.21 -4.92
C ASP A 177 8.26 -22.22 -4.50
N GLU A 178 7.46 -21.30 -5.06
CA GLU A 178 6.01 -21.25 -4.82
C GLU A 178 5.32 -22.46 -5.45
N ARG A 179 5.70 -22.81 -6.68
CA ARG A 179 5.19 -23.99 -7.39
C ARG A 179 5.51 -25.27 -6.60
N GLU A 180 6.75 -25.42 -6.15
CA GLU A 180 7.16 -26.55 -5.32
C GLU A 180 6.35 -26.63 -4.03
N ARG A 181 6.16 -25.50 -3.33
CA ARG A 181 5.35 -25.44 -2.10
C ARG A 181 3.89 -25.82 -2.36
N ILE A 182 3.27 -25.31 -3.43
CA ILE A 182 1.89 -25.61 -3.80
C ILE A 182 1.73 -27.12 -4.06
N VAL A 183 2.60 -27.70 -4.89
CA VAL A 183 2.56 -29.11 -5.27
C VAL A 183 2.83 -30.02 -4.06
N SER A 184 3.83 -29.68 -3.24
CA SER A 184 4.16 -30.43 -2.01
C SER A 184 3.03 -30.41 -0.99
N SER A 185 2.17 -29.38 -1.04
CA SER A 185 0.99 -29.28 -0.17
C SER A 185 -0.24 -30.01 -0.73
N GLY A 186 -0.13 -30.67 -1.90
CA GLY A 186 -1.22 -31.39 -2.57
C GLY A 186 -2.01 -30.59 -3.61
N GLY A 187 -1.58 -29.36 -3.92
CA GLY A 187 -2.19 -28.51 -4.93
C GLY A 187 -1.62 -28.76 -6.33
N THR A 188 -2.18 -28.08 -7.33
CA THR A 188 -1.68 -28.09 -8.71
C THR A 188 -1.43 -26.68 -9.22
N VAL A 189 -0.53 -26.55 -10.19
CA VAL A 189 -0.27 -25.30 -10.89
C VAL A 189 -0.54 -25.52 -12.37
N THR A 190 -1.58 -24.87 -12.88
CA THR A 190 -2.07 -25.07 -14.25
C THR A 190 -2.07 -23.75 -15.00
N HIS A 191 -1.66 -23.77 -16.27
CA HIS A 191 -1.62 -22.59 -17.13
C HIS A 191 -2.93 -22.46 -17.93
N TYR A 192 -3.68 -21.39 -17.68
CA TYR A 192 -4.88 -20.99 -18.43
C TYR A 192 -4.84 -19.49 -18.72
N GLY A 193 -4.07 -19.10 -19.74
CA GLY A 193 -3.73 -17.70 -20.06
C GLY A 193 -2.74 -17.07 -19.07
N THR A 194 -2.82 -17.45 -17.81
CA THR A 194 -1.83 -17.20 -16.74
C THR A 194 -1.75 -18.43 -15.84
N TRP A 195 -0.67 -18.56 -15.07
CA TRP A 195 -0.48 -19.64 -14.12
C TRP A 195 -1.41 -19.52 -12.92
N ARG A 196 -2.06 -20.62 -12.54
CA ARG A 196 -3.09 -20.63 -11.50
C ARG A 196 -2.95 -21.80 -10.54
N VAL A 197 -3.14 -21.55 -9.25
CA VAL A 197 -3.32 -22.57 -8.21
C VAL A 197 -4.66 -23.27 -8.40
N ASN A 198 -4.62 -24.60 -8.53
CA ASN A 198 -5.76 -25.46 -8.81
C ASN A 198 -6.61 -24.98 -10.01
N GLY A 199 -5.96 -24.35 -10.99
CA GLY A 199 -6.61 -23.80 -12.18
C GLY A 199 -7.48 -22.54 -11.94
N GLN A 200 -7.54 -22.01 -10.72
CA GLN A 200 -8.46 -20.90 -10.38
C GLN A 200 -7.73 -19.61 -9.96
N LEU A 201 -6.83 -19.66 -8.99
CA LEU A 201 -6.24 -18.44 -8.39
C LEU A 201 -4.89 -18.06 -9.01
N ALA A 202 -4.71 -16.82 -9.46
CA ALA A 202 -3.50 -16.36 -10.17
C ALA A 202 -2.36 -15.88 -9.23
N VAL A 203 -2.56 -15.99 -7.91
CA VAL A 203 -1.55 -15.70 -6.89
C VAL A 203 -1.29 -16.93 -6.04
N SER A 204 -0.05 -17.12 -5.59
CA SER A 204 0.34 -18.23 -4.73
C SER A 204 0.25 -17.89 -3.24
N ARG A 205 0.18 -16.62 -2.86
CA ARG A 205 0.00 -16.19 -1.45
C ARG A 205 -1.08 -15.12 -1.36
N ALA A 206 -1.88 -15.18 -0.30
CA ALA A 206 -2.94 -14.23 -0.01
C ALA A 206 -3.46 -14.39 1.42
N ILE A 207 -4.04 -13.30 1.95
CA ILE A 207 -4.88 -13.33 3.16
C ILE A 207 -6.30 -13.70 2.74
N GLY A 208 -6.94 -14.60 3.47
CA GLY A 208 -8.24 -15.17 3.11
C GLY A 208 -8.10 -16.42 2.26
N ASP A 209 -8.90 -16.54 1.19
CA ASP A 209 -8.87 -17.73 0.30
C ASP A 209 -8.98 -19.06 1.04
N ALA A 210 -9.89 -19.13 2.02
CA ALA A 210 -10.05 -20.28 2.92
C ALA A 210 -10.10 -21.64 2.18
N LYS A 211 -10.74 -21.68 1.00
CA LYS A 211 -10.88 -22.88 0.16
C LYS A 211 -9.56 -23.37 -0.46
N TYR A 212 -8.55 -22.50 -0.53
CA TYR A 212 -7.24 -22.80 -1.11
C TYR A 212 -6.16 -22.97 -0.05
N LYS A 213 -6.49 -22.90 1.24
CA LYS A 213 -5.56 -23.27 2.31
C LYS A 213 -5.42 -24.80 2.33
N PRO A 214 -4.20 -25.37 2.43
CA PRO A 214 -2.94 -24.69 2.72
C PRO A 214 -2.14 -24.23 1.49
N TYR A 215 -2.56 -24.54 0.26
CA TYR A 215 -1.83 -24.24 -0.97
C TYR A 215 -1.50 -22.73 -1.13
N VAL A 216 -2.43 -21.86 -0.75
CA VAL A 216 -2.30 -20.39 -0.77
C VAL A 216 -2.06 -19.89 0.65
N THR A 217 -0.79 -19.67 1.03
CA THR A 217 -0.44 -19.24 2.38
C THR A 217 -0.55 -17.72 2.56
N ALA A 218 -0.83 -17.26 3.78
CA ALA A 218 -0.76 -15.84 4.17
C ALA A 218 0.60 -15.45 4.76
N ARG A 219 1.55 -16.39 4.85
CA ARG A 219 2.89 -16.11 5.35
C ARG A 219 3.59 -15.09 4.42
N PRO A 220 3.93 -13.89 4.91
CA PRO A 220 4.57 -12.89 4.08
C PRO A 220 6.03 -13.27 3.80
N GLU A 221 6.52 -12.84 2.64
CA GLU A 221 7.94 -12.55 2.47
C GLU A 221 8.24 -11.14 2.96
N MET A 222 9.47 -10.91 3.38
CA MET A 222 9.88 -9.66 4.00
C MET A 222 11.28 -9.26 3.56
N GLU A 223 11.47 -7.96 3.36
CA GLU A 223 12.77 -7.35 3.10
C GLU A 223 12.99 -6.15 4.03
N VAL A 224 14.18 -6.08 4.63
CA VAL A 224 14.61 -4.96 5.47
C VAL A 224 15.64 -4.13 4.72
N VAL A 225 15.39 -2.83 4.61
CA VAL A 225 16.29 -1.86 3.98
C VAL A 225 16.71 -0.81 5.01
N LYS A 226 18.02 -0.68 5.22
CA LYS A 226 18.58 0.40 6.02
C LYS A 226 18.61 1.69 5.20
N LEU A 227 17.81 2.65 5.62
CA LEU A 227 17.73 3.98 5.04
C LEU A 227 18.98 4.78 5.39
N ASN A 228 19.50 5.52 4.41
CA ASN A 228 20.67 6.38 4.60
C ASN A 228 20.39 7.85 4.31
N GLY A 229 19.11 8.22 4.19
CA GLY A 229 18.66 9.59 3.98
C GLY A 229 18.80 10.07 2.54
N LYS A 230 19.19 9.19 1.61
CA LYS A 230 19.34 9.48 0.17
C LYS A 230 18.21 8.87 -0.66
N GLU A 231 17.28 8.19 0.00
CA GLU A 231 16.04 7.69 -0.59
C GLU A 231 15.14 8.88 -0.95
N ASP A 232 14.44 8.77 -2.08
CA ASP A 232 13.57 9.85 -2.57
C ASP A 232 12.11 9.55 -2.21
N PHE A 233 11.62 8.37 -2.61
CA PHE A 233 10.25 7.94 -2.34
C PHE A 233 10.12 6.42 -2.45
N VAL A 234 9.00 5.91 -1.93
CA VAL A 234 8.54 4.54 -2.09
C VAL A 234 7.19 4.57 -2.79
N VAL A 235 6.98 3.67 -3.75
CA VAL A 235 5.68 3.46 -4.39
C VAL A 235 5.16 2.10 -3.98
N VAL A 236 3.91 2.03 -3.55
CA VAL A 236 3.21 0.79 -3.21
C VAL A 236 1.91 0.77 -4.02
N ALA A 237 1.69 -0.26 -4.83
CA ALA A 237 0.52 -0.33 -5.69
C ALA A 237 0.13 -1.78 -6.04
N CYS A 238 -1.14 -1.97 -6.41
CA CYS A 238 -1.69 -3.23 -6.91
C CYS A 238 -1.26 -3.52 -8.37
N ASP A 239 -1.48 -4.74 -8.83
CA ASP A 239 -1.13 -5.17 -10.19
C ASP A 239 -1.85 -4.35 -11.28
N GLY A 240 -3.03 -3.81 -10.97
CA GLY A 240 -3.78 -2.93 -11.85
C GLY A 240 -3.05 -1.63 -12.26
N LEU A 241 -1.96 -1.26 -11.60
CA LEU A 241 -1.00 -0.26 -12.10
C LEU A 241 0.09 -0.93 -12.96
N TRP A 242 0.74 -1.95 -12.39
CA TRP A 242 1.98 -2.54 -12.90
C TRP A 242 1.78 -3.35 -14.18
N ASP A 243 0.56 -3.83 -14.44
CA ASP A 243 0.18 -4.51 -15.67
C ASP A 243 0.18 -3.56 -16.90
N PHE A 244 0.06 -2.24 -16.68
CA PHE A 244 -0.12 -1.26 -17.75
C PHE A 244 0.99 -0.21 -17.82
N VAL A 245 1.70 0.03 -16.71
CA VAL A 245 2.74 1.06 -16.61
C VAL A 245 4.01 0.45 -16.05
N SER A 246 5.12 0.63 -16.76
CA SER A 246 6.43 0.20 -16.29
C SER A 246 6.88 0.98 -15.05
N GLU A 247 7.68 0.33 -14.22
CA GLU A 247 8.29 0.92 -13.02
C GLU A 247 9.01 2.24 -13.33
N ASP A 248 9.80 2.27 -14.40
CA ASP A 248 10.52 3.46 -14.86
C ASP A 248 9.58 4.61 -15.20
N ASN A 249 8.48 4.33 -15.91
CA ASN A 249 7.52 5.37 -16.29
C ASN A 249 6.79 5.94 -15.07
N VAL A 250 6.45 5.10 -14.09
CA VAL A 250 5.88 5.56 -12.81
C VAL A 250 6.87 6.47 -12.09
N ALA A 251 8.14 6.08 -11.99
CA ALA A 251 9.15 6.88 -11.33
C ALA A 251 9.42 8.21 -12.04
N ILE A 252 9.58 8.19 -13.36
CA ILE A 252 9.75 9.39 -14.17
C ILE A 252 8.57 10.34 -13.96
N SER A 253 7.34 9.83 -13.95
CA SER A 253 6.13 10.63 -13.71
C SER A 253 6.14 11.26 -12.32
N ILE A 254 6.52 10.51 -11.28
CA ILE A 254 6.63 11.02 -9.92
C ILE A 254 7.74 12.08 -9.83
N TYR A 255 8.93 11.82 -10.36
CA TYR A 255 10.03 12.80 -10.37
C TYR A 255 9.65 14.08 -11.10
N ALA A 256 8.97 13.98 -12.25
CA ALA A 256 8.46 15.13 -12.98
C ALA A 256 7.44 15.94 -12.14
N GLN A 257 6.53 15.25 -11.42
CA GLN A 257 5.59 15.92 -10.53
C GLN A 257 6.29 16.61 -9.34
N LEU A 258 7.27 15.96 -8.72
CA LEU A 258 8.06 16.53 -7.63
C LEU A 258 8.82 17.80 -8.05
N VAL A 259 9.22 17.91 -9.32
CA VAL A 259 9.88 19.10 -9.90
C VAL A 259 8.86 20.19 -10.30
N THR A 260 7.64 19.83 -10.67
CA THR A 260 6.63 20.80 -11.15
C THR A 260 5.79 21.39 -10.03
N ASP A 261 5.45 20.60 -9.01
CA ASP A 261 4.62 21.04 -7.90
C ASP A 261 4.93 20.28 -6.59
N PRO A 262 5.97 20.70 -5.84
CA PRO A 262 6.40 20.02 -4.62
C PRO A 262 5.39 20.12 -3.46
N LYS A 263 4.27 20.83 -3.61
CA LYS A 263 3.24 21.01 -2.56
C LYS A 263 1.93 20.29 -2.87
N ARG A 264 1.76 19.71 -4.05
CA ARG A 264 0.50 19.12 -4.49
C ARG A 264 0.53 17.60 -4.40
N ASN A 265 -0.60 17.05 -3.98
CA ASN A 265 -0.81 15.61 -3.95
C ASN A 265 -0.78 15.06 -5.39
N PHE A 266 0.02 14.02 -5.62
CA PHE A 266 0.01 13.18 -6.82
C PHE A 266 -1.43 12.79 -7.19
N VAL A 267 -1.93 13.33 -8.30
CA VAL A 267 -3.18 12.87 -8.93
C VAL A 267 -2.77 12.05 -10.13
N CYS A 268 -2.95 10.73 -10.05
CA CYS A 268 -2.77 9.88 -11.21
C CYS A 268 -3.90 10.16 -12.21
N GLY A 269 -3.62 10.94 -13.25
CA GLY A 269 -4.54 11.12 -14.36
C GLY A 269 -4.63 9.84 -15.19
N GLY A 270 -5.80 9.19 -15.18
CA GLY A 270 -6.12 8.07 -16.07
C GLY A 270 -5.66 6.68 -15.58
N GLN A 271 -6.61 5.74 -15.59
CA GLN A 271 -6.45 4.27 -15.58
C GLN A 271 -5.65 3.58 -14.45
N CYS A 272 -5.29 4.21 -13.33
CA CYS A 272 -4.58 3.50 -12.24
C CYS A 272 -5.50 3.05 -11.10
N GLN A 273 -5.44 1.75 -10.75
CA GLN A 273 -6.40 1.13 -9.82
C GLN A 273 -6.16 1.48 -8.34
N LEU A 274 -4.92 1.45 -7.85
CA LEU A 274 -4.56 2.00 -6.53
C LEU A 274 -3.05 2.29 -6.44
N VAL A 275 -2.67 3.48 -5.96
CA VAL A 275 -1.26 3.89 -5.78
C VAL A 275 -1.11 4.64 -4.47
N ASN A 276 -0.19 4.18 -3.62
CA ASN A 276 0.40 4.99 -2.57
C ASN A 276 1.81 5.40 -3.01
N ALA A 277 2.06 6.70 -3.12
CA ALA A 277 3.39 7.26 -3.26
C ALA A 277 3.79 7.95 -1.95
N ILE A 278 4.89 7.51 -1.34
CA ILE A 278 5.36 7.95 -0.04
C ILE A 278 6.72 8.60 -0.23
N ALA A 279 6.87 9.89 0.04
CA ALA A 279 8.18 10.53 0.13
C ALA A 279 8.88 10.06 1.41
N VAL A 280 10.07 9.45 1.29
CA VAL A 280 10.82 8.97 2.47
C VAL A 280 11.56 10.16 3.10
N PRO A 281 11.53 10.36 4.43
CA PRO A 281 12.21 11.48 5.06
C PRO A 281 13.73 11.44 4.79
N ARG A 282 14.32 12.55 4.33
CA ARG A 282 15.77 12.68 4.16
C ARG A 282 16.45 12.89 5.51
N GLY A 283 17.62 12.27 5.65
CA GLY A 283 18.27 12.02 6.95
C GLY A 283 18.96 13.20 7.59
N ASP A 284 19.20 14.30 6.88
CA ASP A 284 19.78 15.54 7.39
C ASP A 284 19.31 16.69 6.47
N GLU A 285 19.09 17.87 7.06
CA GLU A 285 18.67 19.15 6.47
C GLU A 285 17.18 19.55 6.62
N THR A 286 16.98 20.61 7.40
CA THR A 286 15.82 21.52 7.47
C THR A 286 15.63 22.34 6.18
N GLY A 287 15.84 21.73 5.01
CA GLY A 287 15.80 22.41 3.71
C GLY A 287 14.46 22.28 3.02
N SER A 288 13.69 23.37 2.94
CA SER A 288 12.59 23.49 1.98
C SER A 288 13.17 23.46 0.56
N PHE A 289 13.06 22.33 -0.14
CA PHE A 289 13.48 22.26 -1.54
C PHE A 289 12.38 22.75 -2.47
N THR A 290 12.71 23.80 -3.22
CA THR A 290 11.89 24.46 -4.22
C THR A 290 12.69 24.46 -5.51
N ALA A 291 12.14 23.95 -6.62
CA ALA A 291 12.62 24.28 -7.97
C ALA A 291 11.50 23.99 -8.97
N ARG A 292 11.36 24.88 -9.97
CA ARG A 292 10.38 24.87 -11.07
C ARG A 292 10.96 24.14 -12.29
N CYS A 293 10.10 23.59 -13.16
CA CYS A 293 10.15 23.92 -14.59
C CYS A 293 8.88 23.52 -15.36
N THR A 294 8.62 24.23 -16.45
CA THR A 294 7.38 24.37 -17.24
C THR A 294 6.93 23.14 -18.06
N PRO A 295 5.65 23.06 -18.46
CA PRO A 295 5.07 21.94 -19.21
C PRO A 295 5.65 21.79 -20.63
N LEU A 296 5.73 20.54 -21.07
CA LEU A 296 6.21 20.13 -22.38
C LEU A 296 5.02 19.93 -23.34
N GLU A 297 4.23 20.98 -23.57
CA GLU A 297 3.19 21.00 -24.62
C GLU A 297 3.11 22.38 -25.28
N GLU A 298 4.10 22.75 -26.09
CA GLU A 298 3.92 23.69 -27.20
C GLU A 298 5.14 23.64 -28.14
N ARG A 299 5.21 22.62 -28.98
CA ARG A 299 6.16 22.63 -30.12
C ARG A 299 5.70 21.79 -31.32
N ARG A 300 4.41 21.83 -31.63
CA ARG A 300 3.86 21.29 -32.90
C ARG A 300 2.83 22.19 -33.61
N ARG A 301 2.78 23.50 -33.32
CA ARG A 301 1.89 24.43 -34.06
C ARG A 301 2.48 25.77 -34.52
N GLU A 302 3.80 25.98 -34.47
CA GLU A 302 4.41 27.24 -34.97
C GLU A 302 5.33 27.12 -36.20
N THR A 303 5.38 25.97 -36.89
CA THR A 303 6.16 25.84 -38.15
C THR A 303 5.29 25.76 -39.40
N LEU A 304 4.00 26.12 -39.32
CA LEU A 304 3.08 26.17 -40.46
C LEU A 304 2.36 27.51 -40.66
N ALA A 305 2.78 28.56 -39.94
CA ALA A 305 2.21 29.91 -40.07
C ALA A 305 3.27 31.01 -40.26
N ARG A 306 4.43 30.68 -40.84
CA ARG A 306 5.41 31.66 -41.34
C ARG A 306 6.01 31.17 -42.65
N GLY A 307 5.27 31.41 -43.72
CA GLY A 307 5.69 31.12 -45.07
C GLY A 307 4.55 31.40 -46.02
N LEU A 308 4.15 32.68 -46.11
CA LEU A 308 3.36 33.29 -47.20
C LEU A 308 3.10 34.76 -46.82
N CYS A 309 4.06 35.66 -47.08
CA CYS A 309 3.85 37.03 -47.57
C CYS A 309 5.16 37.82 -47.61
N HIS A 310 5.44 38.40 -48.79
CA HIS A 310 6.51 39.36 -49.15
C HIS A 310 7.89 38.70 -49.33
N SER A 311 8.47 38.60 -50.53
CA SER A 311 8.33 39.32 -51.81
C SER A 311 8.81 38.44 -52.95
#